data_AF-Q6LDF1-F1
#
_entry.id   AF-Q6LDF1-F1
#
_cell.length_a   1.000
_cell.length_b   1.000
_cell.length_c   1.000
_cell.angle_alpha   90.00
_cell.angle_beta   90.00
_cell.angle_gamma   90.00
#
_symmetry.space_group_name_H-M   'P 1'
#
loop_
_entity.id
_entity.type
_entity.pdbx_description
1 polymer ?
#
loop_
_entity_poly.entity_id
_entity_poly.type
_entity_poly.pdbx_seq_one_letter_code
_entity_poly.pdbx_strand_id
1 'polypeptide(L)'
;MARNATNKLLHKAKKSKSDEFYTQYCDIENELQYYREHFSDKVVYCNCDDPRVSNFFKYFAVNFDNLGLKKLIASCYVENKEGFSSSEAAKNGFYYEYHKENGKKLVFDDISVSSFCGDGDFRSSESIDLLKKSDIVVTNPPFSLFREYLDQLIKYDKKFLIIANVNSITYKEVFNLIKENKIWLGVHLGRGVSGFIVPEHYELYGTEARIDSNGNRIISPNNCLWLTNLDVFIRHKDLPLTRKYFGNESSYPKYDNYDAINVNKTKDIPLDYNGVMGVPITFLHKFNPEQFELIKFRKGVDEKDLSINGKCPYFRILIKNKRLQK
;
A
#
# COMPACT_ATOMS: atom_id res chain seq x y z
N MET A 1 12.68 -18.09 -22.77
CA MET A 1 11.59 -19.03 -22.42
C MET A 1 10.29 -18.26 -22.32
N ALA A 2 9.27 -18.68 -23.07
CA ALA A 2 7.98 -18.00 -23.16
C ALA A 2 7.19 -18.09 -21.85
N ARG A 3 6.55 -16.98 -21.48
CA ARG A 3 5.87 -16.75 -20.21
C ARG A 3 4.51 -17.48 -20.18
N ASN A 4 4.49 -18.74 -19.75
CA ASN A 4 3.24 -19.45 -19.44
C ASN A 4 2.75 -19.15 -18.02
N ALA A 5 2.45 -17.89 -17.73
CA ALA A 5 1.66 -17.54 -16.55
C ALA A 5 0.18 -17.77 -16.90
N THR A 6 -0.26 -19.03 -16.88
CA THR A 6 -1.68 -19.37 -17.11
C THR A 6 -2.52 -18.87 -15.94
N ASN A 7 -3.71 -18.31 -16.23
CA ASN A 7 -4.70 -17.83 -15.26
C ASN A 7 -5.03 -18.85 -14.14
N LYS A 8 -4.74 -20.14 -14.34
CA LYS A 8 -4.82 -21.21 -13.32
C LYS A 8 -3.95 -20.96 -12.08
N LEU A 9 -2.74 -20.42 -12.21
CA LEU A 9 -1.86 -20.13 -11.06
C LEU A 9 -2.41 -18.97 -10.21
N LEU A 10 -2.96 -17.93 -10.87
CA LEU A 10 -3.66 -16.83 -10.21
C LEU A 10 -4.93 -17.28 -9.49
N HIS A 11 -5.67 -18.23 -10.06
CA HIS A 11 -6.84 -18.84 -9.40
C HIS A 11 -6.46 -19.79 -8.25
N LYS A 12 -5.32 -20.49 -8.33
CA LYS A 12 -4.80 -21.33 -7.23
C LYS A 12 -4.36 -20.46 -6.02
N ALA A 13 -3.69 -19.33 -6.28
CA ALA A 13 -3.33 -18.34 -5.26
C ALA A 13 -4.55 -17.67 -4.62
N LYS A 14 -5.63 -17.45 -5.38
CA LYS A 14 -6.94 -17.01 -4.82
C LYS A 14 -7.61 -18.05 -3.92
N LYS A 15 -7.27 -19.33 -4.07
CA LYS A 15 -7.93 -20.46 -3.39
C LYS A 15 -7.19 -20.90 -2.13
N SER A 16 -5.87 -20.67 -2.04
CA SER A 16 -5.12 -20.75 -0.79
C SER A 16 -5.38 -19.49 0.04
N LYS A 17 -6.47 -19.50 0.81
CA LYS A 17 -6.71 -18.58 1.92
C LYS A 17 -5.66 -18.80 3.00
N SER A 18 -4.41 -18.41 2.76
CA SER A 18 -3.40 -18.42 3.82
C SER A 18 -3.01 -16.98 4.08
N ASP A 19 -3.70 -16.35 5.02
CA ASP A 19 -3.37 -15.04 5.60
C ASP A 19 -2.06 -15.08 6.43
N GLU A 20 -1.10 -15.91 6.00
CA GLU A 20 0.18 -16.19 6.66
C GLU A 20 1.35 -15.56 5.89
N PHE A 21 1.09 -14.49 5.12
CA PHE A 21 2.12 -13.73 4.40
C PHE A 21 2.70 -12.64 5.30
N TYR A 22 3.85 -12.91 5.89
CA TYR A 22 4.49 -11.95 6.79
C TYR A 22 5.40 -10.98 6.02
N THR A 23 5.19 -9.69 6.25
CA THR A 23 6.03 -8.64 5.66
C THR A 23 7.45 -8.71 6.24
N GLN A 24 8.47 -8.56 5.40
CA GLN A 24 9.85 -8.57 5.87
C GLN A 24 10.20 -7.30 6.66
N TYR A 25 10.96 -7.45 7.74
CA TYR A 25 11.40 -6.33 8.59
C TYR A 25 12.19 -5.27 7.80
N CYS A 26 13.05 -5.68 6.87
CA CYS A 26 13.85 -4.76 6.07
C CYS A 26 13.00 -3.86 5.16
N ASP A 27 11.90 -4.37 4.60
CA ASP A 27 10.99 -3.57 3.77
C ASP A 27 10.25 -2.52 4.63
N ILE A 28 9.84 -2.92 5.84
CA ILE A 28 9.22 -2.06 6.85
C ILE A 28 10.19 -0.93 7.25
N GLU A 29 11.40 -1.26 7.67
CA GLU A 29 12.41 -0.28 8.08
C GLU A 29 12.78 0.68 6.94
N ASN A 30 12.94 0.14 5.73
CA ASN A 30 13.29 0.93 4.57
C ASN A 30 12.19 1.96 4.23
N GLU A 31 10.91 1.63 4.39
CA GLU A 31 9.83 2.60 4.18
C GLU A 31 9.64 3.55 5.38
N LEU A 32 9.57 3.03 6.60
CA LEU A 32 9.20 3.82 7.78
C LEU A 32 10.22 4.88 8.18
N GLN A 33 11.47 4.79 7.72
CA GLN A 33 12.49 5.82 7.96
C GLN A 33 12.07 7.22 7.49
N TYR A 34 11.19 7.34 6.48
CA TYR A 34 10.72 8.63 5.96
C TYR A 34 9.57 9.25 6.75
N TYR A 35 8.96 8.50 7.68
CA TYR A 35 7.75 8.90 8.38
C TYR A 35 7.96 9.12 9.88
N ARG A 36 9.21 9.08 10.36
CA ARG A 36 9.56 9.14 11.79
C ARG A 36 8.90 10.31 12.54
N GLU A 37 8.84 11.48 11.90
CA GLU A 37 8.27 12.70 12.47
C GLU A 37 6.76 12.59 12.76
N HIS A 38 6.04 11.69 12.09
CA HIS A 38 4.60 11.49 12.30
C HIS A 38 4.28 10.73 13.58
N PHE A 39 5.23 10.04 14.19
CA PHE A 39 4.95 9.09 15.28
C PHE A 39 5.07 9.68 16.69
N SER A 40 5.63 10.87 16.85
CA SER A 40 5.81 11.48 18.17
C SER A 40 4.47 11.71 18.89
N ASP A 41 4.37 11.24 20.13
CA ASP A 41 3.18 11.24 20.98
C ASP A 41 1.94 10.57 20.33
N LYS A 42 2.16 9.62 19.40
CA LYS A 42 1.07 8.91 18.72
C LYS A 42 0.82 7.51 19.26
N VAL A 43 -0.41 7.09 19.11
CA VAL A 43 -0.86 5.71 19.25
C VAL A 43 -0.83 5.02 17.90
N VAL A 44 0.05 4.04 17.72
CA VAL A 44 0.14 3.22 16.49
C VAL A 44 -0.64 1.93 16.65
N TYR A 45 -1.36 1.51 15.60
CA TYR A 45 -2.12 0.26 15.56
C TYR A 45 -1.72 -0.64 14.39
N CYS A 46 -1.32 -1.88 14.69
CA CYS A 46 -1.00 -2.93 13.73
C CYS A 46 -2.06 -4.05 13.80
N ASN A 47 -3.16 -3.93 13.06
CA ASN A 47 -4.39 -4.69 13.31
C ASN A 47 -4.68 -5.89 12.39
N CYS A 48 -3.70 -6.32 11.60
CA CYS A 48 -3.86 -7.42 10.64
C CYS A 48 -2.70 -8.42 10.66
N ASP A 49 -1.82 -8.34 11.66
CA ASP A 49 -0.72 -9.26 11.84
C ASP A 49 -0.82 -9.90 13.23
N ASP A 50 -0.49 -11.19 13.34
CA ASP A 50 -0.30 -11.81 14.66
C ASP A 50 0.85 -11.08 15.38
N PRO A 51 0.58 -10.38 16.50
CA PRO A 51 1.58 -9.57 17.20
C PRO A 51 2.82 -10.34 17.64
N ARG A 52 2.72 -11.68 17.79
CA ARG A 52 3.83 -12.55 18.21
C ARG A 52 4.91 -12.72 17.13
N VAL A 53 4.53 -12.58 15.86
CA VAL A 53 5.40 -12.81 14.70
C VAL A 53 5.42 -11.62 13.73
N SER A 54 4.58 -10.60 13.96
CA SER A 54 4.49 -9.39 13.17
C SER A 54 5.78 -8.58 13.19
N ASN A 55 6.40 -8.41 12.03
CA ASN A 55 7.52 -7.47 11.89
C ASN A 55 7.10 -6.00 12.01
N PHE A 56 5.82 -5.66 11.79
CA PHE A 56 5.31 -4.31 12.06
C PHE A 56 5.30 -4.03 13.56
N PHE A 57 4.70 -4.93 14.33
CA PHE A 57 4.69 -4.81 15.79
C PHE A 57 6.12 -4.79 16.35
N LYS A 58 6.97 -5.72 15.90
CA LYS A 58 8.38 -5.77 16.28
C LYS A 58 9.11 -4.45 15.99
N TYR A 59 8.92 -3.86 14.81
CA TYR A 59 9.56 -2.59 14.44
C TYR A 59 9.17 -1.47 15.41
N PHE A 60 7.88 -1.28 15.67
CA PHE A 60 7.42 -0.22 16.57
C PHE A 60 7.78 -0.50 18.02
N ALA A 61 7.75 -1.75 18.46
CA ALA A 61 8.14 -2.15 19.81
C ALA A 61 9.63 -1.87 20.08
N VAL A 62 10.52 -2.25 19.15
CA VAL A 62 11.97 -2.01 19.26
C VAL A 62 12.31 -0.52 19.16
N ASN A 63 11.58 0.23 18.34
CA ASN A 63 11.83 1.66 18.11
C ASN A 63 10.93 2.58 18.94
N PHE A 64 10.21 2.05 19.93
CA PHE A 64 9.14 2.78 20.64
C PHE A 64 9.60 4.12 21.20
N ASP A 65 10.70 4.11 21.97
CA ASP A 65 11.28 5.30 22.57
C ASP A 65 11.89 6.24 21.52
N ASN A 66 12.58 5.69 20.51
CA ASN A 66 13.21 6.47 19.45
C ASN A 66 12.20 7.21 18.56
N LEU A 67 11.00 6.64 18.41
CA LEU A 67 9.88 7.25 17.68
C LEU A 67 9.04 8.16 18.59
N GLY A 68 9.27 8.14 19.90
CA GLY A 68 8.49 8.90 20.88
C GLY A 68 7.02 8.46 20.93
N LEU A 69 6.74 7.17 20.73
CA LEU A 69 5.37 6.65 20.74
C LEU A 69 4.71 6.81 22.11
N LYS A 70 3.40 7.08 22.10
CA LYS A 70 2.56 7.12 23.30
C LYS A 70 2.08 5.72 23.69
N LYS A 71 1.66 4.94 22.69
CA LYS A 71 1.12 3.59 22.86
C LYS A 71 1.25 2.81 21.56
N LEU A 72 1.43 1.51 21.66
CA LEU A 72 1.42 0.59 20.53
C LEU A 72 0.31 -0.44 20.76
N ILE A 73 -0.55 -0.61 19.78
CA ILE A 73 -1.63 -1.58 19.79
C ILE A 73 -1.38 -2.56 18.64
N ALA A 74 -1.63 -3.84 18.86
CA ALA A 74 -1.71 -4.80 17.76
C ALA A 74 -2.79 -5.84 18.05
N SER A 75 -3.49 -6.30 17.02
CA SER A 75 -4.59 -7.26 17.18
C SER A 75 -4.53 -8.32 16.10
N CYS A 76 -4.90 -9.54 16.48
CA CYS A 76 -4.93 -10.71 15.63
C CYS A 76 -6.37 -11.20 15.46
N TYR A 77 -6.75 -11.43 14.21
CA TYR A 77 -7.92 -12.22 13.86
C TYR A 77 -7.58 -13.71 13.96
N VAL A 78 -8.53 -14.53 14.43
CA VAL A 78 -8.42 -15.98 14.49
C VAL A 78 -9.60 -16.59 13.75
N GLU A 79 -9.32 -17.36 12.69
CA GLU A 79 -10.38 -18.01 11.90
C GLU A 79 -11.07 -19.10 12.73
N ASN A 80 -12.36 -18.90 13.00
CA ASN A 80 -13.21 -19.92 13.62
C ASN A 80 -13.57 -21.00 12.59
N LYS A 81 -12.80 -22.10 12.56
CA LYS A 81 -13.16 -23.27 11.76
C LYS A 81 -14.29 -24.04 12.44
N GLU A 82 -15.51 -23.89 11.94
CA GLU A 82 -16.62 -24.79 12.32
C GLU A 82 -16.24 -26.24 11.98
N GLY A 83 -16.30 -27.14 12.97
CA GLY A 83 -16.18 -28.58 12.76
C GLY A 83 -14.91 -29.28 13.24
N PHE A 84 -13.92 -28.59 13.80
CA PHE A 84 -12.77 -29.25 14.47
C PHE A 84 -12.92 -29.24 16.00
N SER A 85 -13.38 -30.37 16.54
CA SER A 85 -13.29 -30.68 17.96
C SER A 85 -11.90 -31.24 18.28
N SER A 86 -10.96 -30.38 18.65
CA SER A 86 -9.77 -30.81 19.39
C SER A 86 -9.16 -29.65 20.18
N SER A 87 -9.27 -29.74 21.51
CA SER A 87 -8.55 -29.03 22.59
C SER A 87 -8.47 -27.49 22.54
N GLU A 88 -9.30 -26.83 23.35
CA GLU A 88 -9.14 -25.59 24.16
C GLU A 88 -8.17 -24.44 23.79
N ALA A 89 -7.54 -24.42 22.62
CA ALA A 89 -6.64 -23.35 22.20
C ALA A 89 -7.38 -22.30 21.35
N ALA A 90 -7.76 -21.20 22.01
CA ALA A 90 -8.17 -19.89 21.47
C ALA A 90 -9.13 -19.87 20.26
N LYS A 91 -10.45 -19.87 20.53
CA LYS A 91 -11.50 -19.55 19.54
C LYS A 91 -11.66 -18.04 19.26
N ASN A 92 -11.02 -17.21 20.09
CA ASN A 92 -11.22 -15.77 20.05
C ASN A 92 -9.97 -15.09 19.52
N GLY A 93 -10.18 -13.98 18.82
CA GLY A 93 -9.09 -13.07 18.51
C GLY A 93 -8.49 -12.48 19.79
N PHE A 94 -7.33 -11.84 19.65
CA PHE A 94 -6.63 -11.25 20.78
C PHE A 94 -5.89 -9.98 20.35
N TYR A 95 -5.51 -9.17 21.33
CA TYR A 95 -4.76 -7.95 21.11
C TYR A 95 -3.76 -7.68 22.23
N TYR A 96 -2.76 -6.88 21.89
CA TYR A 96 -1.71 -6.40 22.76
C TYR A 96 -1.83 -4.89 22.83
N GLU A 97 -1.68 -4.35 24.03
CA GLU A 97 -1.51 -2.93 24.26
C GLU A 97 -0.19 -2.74 25.01
N TYR A 98 0.77 -2.09 24.35
CA TYR A 98 2.02 -1.71 24.97
C TYR A 98 2.02 -0.22 25.31
N HIS A 99 2.26 0.05 26.58
CA HIS A 99 2.44 1.37 27.15
C HIS A 99 3.84 1.50 27.72
N LYS A 100 4.37 2.71 27.75
CA LYS A 100 5.60 2.99 28.47
C LYS A 100 5.35 2.93 29.97
N GLU A 101 6.00 2.01 30.65
CA GLU A 101 6.26 2.13 32.09
C GLU A 101 7.62 2.81 32.28
N ASN A 102 7.69 3.81 33.16
CA ASN A 102 8.88 4.66 33.32
C ASN A 102 10.17 3.84 33.52
N GLY A 103 11.09 3.94 32.55
CA GLY A 103 12.46 3.44 32.66
C GLY A 103 12.67 1.94 32.39
N LYS A 104 11.62 1.17 32.06
CA LYS A 104 11.76 -0.27 31.77
C LYS A 104 11.93 -0.51 30.26
N LYS A 105 12.99 -1.22 29.88
CA LYS A 105 13.21 -1.67 28.50
C LYS A 105 12.12 -2.67 28.10
N LEU A 106 11.61 -2.57 26.87
CA LEU A 106 10.58 -3.49 26.36
C LEU A 106 11.06 -4.95 26.43
N VAL A 107 10.27 -5.78 27.11
CA VAL A 107 10.37 -7.24 27.12
C VAL A 107 9.08 -7.77 26.49
N PHE A 108 9.19 -8.50 25.38
CA PHE A 108 8.01 -8.97 24.62
C PHE A 108 7.09 -9.87 25.45
N ASP A 109 7.66 -10.63 26.40
CA ASP A 109 6.92 -11.53 27.29
C ASP A 109 6.10 -10.78 28.36
N ASP A 110 6.41 -9.51 28.61
CA ASP A 110 5.72 -8.69 29.62
C ASP A 110 4.50 -7.94 29.06
N ILE A 111 4.23 -8.05 27.75
CA ILE A 111 3.13 -7.30 27.12
C ILE A 111 1.80 -8.00 27.42
N SER A 112 0.89 -7.29 28.08
CA SER A 112 -0.42 -7.82 28.46
C SER A 112 -1.23 -8.23 27.22
N VAL A 113 -1.58 -9.52 27.16
CA VAL A 113 -2.47 -10.08 26.14
C VAL A 113 -3.91 -9.99 26.63
N SER A 114 -4.78 -9.43 25.82
CA SER A 114 -6.22 -9.42 26.06
C SER A 114 -6.94 -10.19 24.95
N SER A 115 -7.94 -10.98 25.31
CA SER A 115 -8.78 -11.69 24.35
C SER A 115 -9.99 -10.84 23.98
N PHE A 116 -10.40 -10.90 22.73
CA PHE A 116 -11.71 -10.43 22.30
C PHE A 116 -12.81 -11.41 22.75
N CYS A 117 -14.04 -10.93 22.75
CA CYS A 117 -15.22 -11.80 22.79
C CYS A 117 -15.42 -12.51 21.45
N GLY A 118 -15.15 -11.82 20.34
CA GLY A 118 -15.23 -12.35 18.98
C GLY A 118 -13.92 -12.90 18.42
N ASP A 119 -13.88 -13.08 17.11
CA ASP A 119 -12.75 -13.61 16.34
C ASP A 119 -11.65 -12.58 16.07
N GLY A 120 -11.86 -11.30 16.39
CA GLY A 120 -10.91 -10.22 16.13
C GLY A 120 -10.96 -9.65 14.72
N ASP A 121 -12.01 -9.92 13.93
CA ASP A 121 -12.21 -9.31 12.62
C ASP A 121 -12.14 -7.78 12.74
N PHE A 122 -11.43 -7.11 11.82
CA PHE A 122 -11.24 -5.66 11.85
C PHE A 122 -12.55 -4.87 11.77
N ARG A 123 -13.64 -5.52 11.36
CA ARG A 123 -14.99 -4.95 11.26
C ARG A 123 -15.79 -5.09 12.55
N SER A 124 -15.34 -5.93 13.48
CA SER A 124 -15.99 -6.10 14.78
C SER A 124 -15.97 -4.80 15.57
N SER A 125 -16.97 -4.59 16.44
CA SER A 125 -17.02 -3.42 17.32
C SER A 125 -15.78 -3.31 18.21
N GLU A 126 -15.26 -4.45 18.67
CA GLU A 126 -14.08 -4.51 19.55
C GLU A 126 -12.81 -4.03 18.83
N SER A 127 -12.56 -4.51 17.60
CA SER A 127 -11.45 -4.02 16.77
C SER A 127 -11.62 -2.56 16.35
N ILE A 128 -12.86 -2.13 16.08
CA ILE A 128 -13.18 -0.72 15.80
C ILE A 128 -12.90 0.17 17.02
N ASP A 129 -13.13 -0.31 18.24
CA ASP A 129 -12.84 0.47 19.44
C ASP A 129 -11.33 0.63 19.66
N LEU A 130 -10.51 -0.37 19.29
CA LEU A 130 -9.05 -0.20 19.21
C LEU A 130 -8.65 0.79 18.12
N LEU A 131 -9.28 0.71 16.93
CA LEU A 131 -9.04 1.66 15.83
C LEU A 131 -9.35 3.10 16.26
N LYS A 132 -10.45 3.33 16.98
CA LYS A 132 -10.81 4.67 17.47
C LYS A 132 -9.76 5.22 18.44
N LYS A 133 -9.15 4.37 19.27
CA LYS A 133 -8.09 4.74 20.22
C LYS A 133 -6.74 5.05 19.54
N SER A 134 -6.53 4.62 18.30
CA SER A 134 -5.27 4.85 17.59
C SER A 134 -5.27 6.14 16.77
N ASP A 135 -4.09 6.71 16.55
CA ASP A 135 -3.90 7.86 15.67
C ASP A 135 -3.48 7.41 14.28
N ILE A 136 -2.58 6.43 14.21
CA ILE A 136 -1.95 5.95 12.97
C ILE A 136 -2.08 4.43 12.86
N VAL A 137 -2.50 3.94 11.70
CA VAL A 137 -2.55 2.51 11.38
C VAL A 137 -1.40 2.13 10.45
N VAL A 138 -0.61 1.12 10.82
CA VAL A 138 0.52 0.65 10.01
C VAL A 138 0.54 -0.87 9.97
N THR A 139 0.22 -1.46 8.82
CA THR A 139 0.07 -2.93 8.68
C THR A 139 0.04 -3.40 7.22
N ASN A 140 -0.02 -4.72 7.01
CA ASN A 140 -0.33 -5.36 5.75
C ASN A 140 -1.77 -5.90 5.78
N PRO A 141 -2.77 -5.16 5.24
CA PRO A 141 -4.15 -5.59 5.30
C PRO A 141 -4.43 -6.78 4.36
N PRO A 142 -5.49 -7.57 4.64
CA PRO A 142 -5.90 -8.67 3.76
C PRO A 142 -6.27 -8.14 2.36
N PHE A 143 -5.54 -8.56 1.32
CA PHE A 143 -5.71 -8.03 -0.03
C PHE A 143 -7.12 -8.26 -0.61
N SER A 144 -7.82 -9.31 -0.19
CA SER A 144 -9.19 -9.61 -0.59
C SER A 144 -10.21 -8.59 -0.06
N LEU A 145 -9.92 -8.00 1.10
CA LEU A 145 -10.79 -7.03 1.80
C LEU A 145 -10.21 -5.61 1.75
N PHE A 146 -9.18 -5.37 0.94
CA PHE A 146 -8.45 -4.11 0.88
C PHE A 146 -9.35 -2.87 0.72
N ARG A 147 -10.36 -2.93 -0.16
CA ARG A 147 -11.27 -1.79 -0.38
C ARG A 147 -12.10 -1.47 0.85
N GLU A 148 -12.71 -2.51 1.45
CA GLU A 148 -13.50 -2.37 2.67
C GLU A 148 -12.64 -1.86 3.84
N TYR A 149 -11.41 -2.35 3.95
CA TYR A 149 -10.45 -1.90 4.94
C TYR A 149 -10.03 -0.43 4.74
N LEU A 150 -9.68 -0.03 3.51
CA LEU A 150 -9.36 1.36 3.19
C LEU A 150 -10.56 2.29 3.47
N ASP A 151 -11.76 1.90 3.06
CA ASP A 151 -12.99 2.65 3.33
C ASP A 151 -13.22 2.83 4.84
N GLN A 152 -12.91 1.82 5.65
CA GLN A 152 -12.96 1.92 7.10
C GLN A 152 -11.96 2.95 7.65
N LEU A 153 -10.70 2.93 7.18
CA LEU A 153 -9.69 3.89 7.60
C LEU A 153 -10.07 5.34 7.25
N ILE A 154 -10.62 5.55 6.05
CA ILE A 154 -11.13 6.86 5.62
C ILE A 154 -12.34 7.28 6.45
N LYS A 155 -13.28 6.37 6.72
CA LYS A 155 -14.48 6.63 7.53
C LYS A 155 -14.15 7.11 8.95
N TYR A 156 -13.10 6.55 9.56
CA TYR A 156 -12.65 6.92 10.90
C TYR A 156 -11.55 7.99 10.93
N ASP A 157 -11.31 8.66 9.79
CA ASP A 157 -10.31 9.72 9.61
C ASP A 157 -8.91 9.34 10.15
N LYS A 158 -8.49 8.10 9.87
CA LYS A 158 -7.22 7.59 10.37
C LYS A 158 -6.08 8.01 9.48
N LYS A 159 -4.96 8.34 10.11
CA LYS A 159 -3.67 8.36 9.42
C LYS A 159 -3.19 6.94 9.23
N PHE A 160 -2.55 6.63 8.11
CA PHE A 160 -2.12 5.27 7.84
C PHE A 160 -0.94 5.15 6.89
N LEU A 161 -0.24 4.03 6.98
CA LEU A 161 0.74 3.54 6.01
C LEU A 161 0.54 2.03 5.86
N ILE A 162 -0.04 1.60 4.74
CA ILE A 162 -0.47 0.22 4.53
C ILE A 162 0.09 -0.36 3.24
N ILE A 163 0.28 -1.67 3.20
CA ILE A 163 0.63 -2.36 1.95
C ILE A 163 -0.63 -2.55 1.10
N ALA A 164 -0.50 -2.29 -0.19
CA ALA A 164 -1.56 -2.48 -1.17
C ALA A 164 -1.03 -3.18 -2.42
N ASN A 165 -1.94 -3.81 -3.17
CA ASN A 165 -1.62 -4.24 -4.51
C ASN A 165 -1.55 -3.03 -5.47
N VAL A 166 -0.61 -3.01 -6.41
CA VAL A 166 -0.49 -1.97 -7.45
C VAL A 166 -1.80 -1.85 -8.25
N ASN A 167 -2.52 -2.93 -8.47
CA ASN A 167 -3.81 -2.87 -9.16
C ASN A 167 -4.87 -2.09 -8.37
N SER A 168 -4.75 -1.98 -7.04
CA SER A 168 -5.71 -1.25 -6.20
C SER A 168 -5.78 0.23 -6.58
N ILE A 169 -4.69 0.84 -7.04
CA ILE A 169 -4.69 2.27 -7.46
C ILE A 169 -5.46 2.51 -8.76
N THR A 170 -5.83 1.45 -9.48
CA THR A 170 -6.66 1.53 -10.69
C THR A 170 -8.16 1.51 -10.40
N TYR A 171 -8.56 1.19 -9.15
CA TYR A 171 -9.95 1.19 -8.75
C TYR A 171 -10.48 2.63 -8.72
N LYS A 172 -11.71 2.82 -9.20
CA LYS A 172 -12.31 4.15 -9.34
C LYS A 172 -12.32 4.92 -8.02
N GLU A 173 -12.72 4.26 -6.94
CA GLU A 173 -12.77 4.86 -5.60
C GLU A 173 -11.37 5.30 -5.12
N VAL A 174 -10.38 4.41 -5.24
CA VAL A 174 -9.00 4.67 -4.80
C VAL A 174 -8.34 5.77 -5.63
N PHE A 175 -8.49 5.74 -6.96
CA PHE A 175 -7.95 6.79 -7.82
C PHE A 175 -8.57 8.15 -7.50
N ASN A 176 -9.87 8.20 -7.18
CA ASN A 176 -10.52 9.45 -6.78
C ASN A 176 -9.92 10.01 -5.49
N LEU A 177 -9.64 9.17 -4.49
CA LEU A 177 -8.94 9.61 -3.27
C LEU A 177 -7.54 10.16 -3.57
N ILE A 178 -6.80 9.56 -4.50
CA ILE A 178 -5.49 10.07 -4.95
C ILE A 178 -5.65 11.42 -5.66
N LYS A 179 -6.59 11.51 -6.59
CA LYS A 179 -6.91 12.73 -7.35
C LYS A 179 -7.28 13.89 -6.42
N GLU A 180 -8.02 13.61 -5.35
CA GLU A 180 -8.42 14.57 -4.32
C GLU A 180 -7.32 14.85 -3.28
N ASN A 181 -6.11 14.31 -3.45
CA ASN A 181 -4.99 14.43 -2.50
C ASN A 181 -5.31 13.94 -1.09
N LYS A 182 -6.22 12.96 -0.94
CA LYS A 182 -6.54 12.33 0.35
C LYS A 182 -5.58 11.20 0.70
N ILE A 183 -5.03 10.53 -0.31
CA ILE A 183 -4.07 9.43 -0.18
C ILE A 183 -3.02 9.50 -1.29
N TRP A 184 -1.86 8.88 -1.11
CA TRP A 184 -0.78 8.80 -2.09
C TRP A 184 0.04 7.52 -1.90
N LEU A 185 0.91 7.27 -2.88
CA LEU A 185 1.85 6.16 -2.84
C LEU A 185 2.99 6.51 -1.87
N GLY A 186 3.51 5.50 -1.18
CA GLY A 186 4.69 5.64 -0.34
C GLY A 186 5.97 5.88 -1.14
N VAL A 187 7.08 6.00 -0.42
CA VAL A 187 8.37 6.44 -0.96
C VAL A 187 8.97 5.40 -1.90
N HIS A 188 8.77 4.10 -1.63
CA HIS A 188 9.28 3.05 -2.51
C HIS A 188 8.20 2.45 -3.42
N LEU A 189 8.50 2.40 -4.73
CA LEU A 189 7.69 1.72 -5.75
C LEU A 189 8.38 0.43 -6.22
N GLY A 190 7.58 -0.58 -6.60
CA GLY A 190 8.07 -1.80 -7.23
C GLY A 190 8.61 -2.77 -6.20
N ARG A 191 9.94 -2.85 -6.06
CA ARG A 191 10.61 -3.72 -5.07
C ARG A 191 10.65 -3.12 -3.65
N GLY A 192 9.84 -2.09 -3.37
CA GLY A 192 9.69 -1.52 -2.03
C GLY A 192 9.06 -2.48 -1.02
N VAL A 193 8.38 -3.52 -1.53
CA VAL A 193 8.01 -4.73 -0.80
C VAL A 193 8.66 -5.87 -1.56
N SER A 194 9.78 -6.38 -1.06
CA SER A 194 10.66 -7.33 -1.75
C SER A 194 10.18 -8.79 -1.67
N GLY A 195 9.10 -9.02 -0.92
CA GLY A 195 8.43 -10.29 -0.78
C GLY A 195 7.84 -10.50 0.61
N PHE A 196 7.16 -11.64 0.78
CA PHE A 196 6.54 -12.07 2.02
C PHE A 196 7.14 -13.39 2.47
N ILE A 197 7.37 -13.53 3.76
CA ILE A 197 7.73 -14.80 4.39
C ILE A 197 6.47 -15.67 4.42
N VAL A 198 6.61 -16.92 3.98
CA VAL A 198 5.53 -17.91 3.93
C VAL A 198 5.84 -19.14 4.78
N PRO A 199 4.82 -19.81 5.31
CA PRO A 199 4.96 -21.06 6.07
C PRO A 199 5.60 -22.17 5.24
N GLU A 200 6.14 -23.18 5.89
CA GLU A 200 6.78 -24.34 5.24
C GLU A 200 5.85 -25.12 4.31
N HIS A 201 4.57 -25.23 4.67
CA HIS A 201 3.57 -25.95 3.86
C HIS A 201 3.18 -25.20 2.57
N TYR A 202 3.52 -23.91 2.44
CA TYR A 202 3.17 -23.11 1.28
C TYR A 202 4.03 -23.49 0.07
N GLU A 203 3.46 -23.70 -1.11
CA GLU A 203 4.25 -24.02 -2.31
C GLU A 203 4.98 -22.76 -2.79
N LEU A 204 6.32 -22.83 -2.93
CA LEU A 204 7.08 -21.72 -3.50
C LEU A 204 6.81 -21.64 -5.00
N TYR A 205 6.38 -20.47 -5.47
CA TYR A 205 6.15 -20.21 -6.89
C TYR A 205 6.63 -18.81 -7.30
N GLY A 206 6.84 -18.65 -8.60
CA GLY A 206 7.33 -17.41 -9.19
C GLY A 206 8.85 -17.41 -9.32
N THR A 207 9.36 -16.58 -10.21
CA THR A 207 10.79 -16.52 -10.57
C THR A 207 11.68 -15.94 -9.48
N GLU A 208 11.08 -15.38 -8.42
CA GLU A 208 11.78 -14.72 -7.31
C GLU A 208 11.50 -15.37 -5.96
N ALA A 209 10.86 -16.54 -5.97
CA ALA A 209 10.77 -17.37 -4.78
C ALA A 209 12.17 -17.82 -4.37
N ARG A 210 12.49 -17.68 -3.08
CA ARG A 210 13.82 -17.98 -2.55
C ARG A 210 13.74 -18.44 -1.10
N ILE A 211 14.81 -19.06 -0.62
CA ILE A 211 15.06 -19.26 0.80
C ILE A 211 16.18 -18.30 1.17
N ASP A 212 15.97 -17.48 2.21
CA ASP A 212 17.00 -16.56 2.68
C ASP A 212 18.05 -17.27 3.57
N SER A 213 19.07 -16.54 4.01
CA SER A 213 20.13 -17.08 4.87
C SER A 213 19.65 -17.56 6.24
N ASN A 214 18.47 -17.13 6.68
CA ASN A 214 17.86 -17.52 7.96
C ASN A 214 16.88 -18.69 7.78
N GLY A 215 16.77 -19.25 6.57
CA GLY A 215 15.85 -20.34 6.25
C GLY A 215 14.42 -19.88 5.97
N ASN A 216 14.13 -18.57 5.94
CA ASN A 216 12.80 -18.09 5.63
C ASN A 216 12.48 -18.32 4.16
N ARG A 217 11.29 -18.84 3.89
CA ARG A 217 10.76 -19.08 2.55
C ARG A 217 10.07 -17.81 2.10
N ILE A 218 10.57 -17.17 1.03
CA ILE A 218 10.08 -15.88 0.55
C ILE A 218 9.39 -16.06 -0.80
N ILE A 219 8.20 -15.47 -0.96
CA ILE A 219 7.56 -15.25 -2.26
C ILE A 219 7.54 -13.76 -2.59
N SER A 220 7.78 -13.39 -3.84
CA SER A 220 7.70 -11.99 -4.30
C SER A 220 6.64 -11.85 -5.39
N PRO A 221 5.47 -11.25 -5.08
CA PRO A 221 4.42 -11.07 -6.08
C PRO A 221 4.68 -9.87 -7.02
N ASN A 222 5.74 -9.07 -6.78
CA ASN A 222 6.20 -7.96 -7.63
C ASN A 222 5.13 -6.91 -7.99
N ASN A 223 4.05 -6.84 -7.21
CA ASN A 223 2.90 -5.99 -7.46
C ASN A 223 2.38 -5.36 -6.17
N CYS A 224 3.23 -5.21 -5.15
CA CYS A 224 2.90 -4.55 -3.90
C CYS A 224 3.52 -3.16 -3.85
N LEU A 225 2.85 -2.24 -3.15
CA LEU A 225 3.32 -0.88 -2.89
C LEU A 225 2.85 -0.46 -1.50
N TRP A 226 3.43 0.63 -1.00
CA TRP A 226 2.93 1.33 0.17
C TRP A 226 1.90 2.38 -0.24
N LEU A 227 0.80 2.47 0.49
CA LEU A 227 -0.26 3.47 0.31
C LEU A 227 -0.48 4.19 1.64
N THR A 228 -0.57 5.51 1.61
CA THR A 228 -0.56 6.32 2.84
C THR A 228 -1.27 7.66 2.66
N ASN A 229 -1.57 8.30 3.79
CA ASN A 229 -1.96 9.72 3.87
C ASN A 229 -1.07 10.49 4.90
N LEU A 230 0.13 9.95 5.18
CA LEU A 230 1.20 10.58 5.94
C LEU A 230 2.12 11.33 4.99
N ASP A 231 2.25 12.64 5.18
CA ASP A 231 2.90 13.51 4.18
C ASP A 231 4.41 13.48 4.34
N VAL A 232 5.14 13.46 3.23
CA VAL A 232 6.60 13.35 3.25
C VAL A 232 7.19 14.29 2.22
N PHE A 233 8.34 14.90 2.55
CA PHE A 233 8.98 15.90 1.71
C PHE A 233 9.22 15.44 0.26
N ILE A 234 9.40 14.13 0.03
CA ILE A 234 9.61 13.55 -1.30
C ILE A 234 8.41 13.80 -2.23
N ARG A 235 7.19 13.85 -1.69
CA ARG A 235 5.95 14.13 -2.46
C ARG A 235 5.95 15.54 -3.07
N HIS A 236 6.69 16.46 -2.47
CA HIS A 236 6.80 17.85 -2.90
C HIS A 236 8.04 18.11 -3.78
N LYS A 237 8.79 17.05 -4.13
CA LYS A 237 9.91 17.20 -5.06
C LYS A 237 9.42 17.35 -6.48
N ASP A 238 9.89 18.41 -7.12
CA ASP A 238 9.63 18.64 -8.53
C ASP A 238 10.22 17.53 -9.38
N LEU A 239 9.44 17.08 -10.37
CA LEU A 239 9.91 16.26 -11.46
C LEU A 239 10.69 17.14 -12.45
N PRO A 240 12.00 16.92 -12.67
CA PRO A 240 12.75 17.67 -13.66
C PRO A 240 12.25 17.38 -15.07
N LEU A 241 11.80 18.41 -15.78
CA LEU A 241 11.32 18.32 -17.15
C LEU A 241 12.39 18.83 -18.12
N THR A 242 12.82 17.97 -19.05
CA THR A 242 13.93 18.28 -19.98
C THR A 242 13.54 18.15 -21.45
N ARG A 243 12.33 17.65 -21.74
CA ARG A 243 11.85 17.50 -23.11
C ARG A 243 11.02 18.71 -23.53
N LYS A 244 10.95 18.92 -24.84
CA LYS A 244 10.11 19.93 -25.48
C LYS A 244 9.07 19.25 -26.36
N TYR A 245 7.90 19.85 -26.46
CA TYR A 245 6.82 19.50 -27.37
C TYR A 245 6.96 20.26 -28.67
N PHE A 246 7.17 21.58 -28.60
CA PHE A 246 7.27 22.42 -29.79
C PHE A 246 8.50 22.04 -30.62
N GLY A 247 8.29 21.79 -31.92
CA GLY A 247 9.30 21.25 -32.84
C GLY A 247 9.55 19.74 -32.70
N ASN A 248 8.80 19.04 -31.85
CA ASN A 248 8.91 17.59 -31.61
C ASN A 248 7.53 16.90 -31.59
N GLU A 249 6.52 17.50 -32.19
CA GLU A 249 5.11 17.12 -32.07
C GLU A 249 4.85 15.68 -32.51
N SER A 250 5.61 15.17 -33.49
CA SER A 250 5.55 13.79 -33.97
C SER A 250 5.86 12.74 -32.89
N SER A 251 6.57 13.12 -31.83
CA SER A 251 6.87 12.24 -30.68
C SER A 251 5.72 12.13 -29.67
N TYR A 252 4.69 12.97 -29.83
CA TYR A 252 3.58 13.12 -28.88
C TYR A 252 2.24 12.96 -29.60
N PRO A 253 1.88 11.73 -29.98
CA PRO A 253 0.62 11.48 -30.69
C PRO A 253 -0.58 11.92 -29.85
N LYS A 254 -1.60 12.49 -30.50
CA LYS A 254 -2.85 12.89 -29.85
C LYS A 254 -3.79 11.71 -29.67
N TYR A 255 -4.66 11.78 -28.66
CA TYR A 255 -5.74 10.80 -28.51
C TYR A 255 -6.89 11.11 -29.47
N ASP A 256 -7.58 10.05 -29.93
CA ASP A 256 -8.72 10.18 -30.84
C ASP A 256 -9.96 10.71 -30.11
N ASN A 257 -10.10 10.36 -28.82
CA ASN A 257 -11.29 10.58 -27.99
C ASN A 257 -11.03 11.46 -26.75
N TYR A 258 -9.96 12.26 -26.76
CA TYR A 258 -9.70 13.28 -25.74
C TYR A 258 -8.70 14.32 -26.27
N ASP A 259 -8.91 15.61 -25.97
CA ASP A 259 -7.95 16.66 -26.33
C ASP A 259 -6.71 16.62 -25.41
N ALA A 260 -5.84 15.65 -25.69
CA ALA A 260 -4.61 15.40 -24.95
C ALA A 260 -3.57 14.73 -25.84
N ILE A 261 -2.30 14.88 -25.48
CA ILE A 261 -1.19 14.13 -26.07
C ILE A 261 -0.87 12.89 -25.22
N ASN A 262 -0.40 11.82 -25.86
CA ASN A 262 0.15 10.66 -25.17
C ASN A 262 1.65 10.84 -24.95
N VAL A 263 2.07 10.68 -23.70
CA VAL A 263 3.46 10.66 -23.28
C VAL A 263 3.80 9.24 -22.82
N ASN A 264 4.67 8.55 -23.57
CA ASN A 264 4.93 7.13 -23.34
C ASN A 264 5.69 6.83 -22.04
N LYS A 265 6.52 7.76 -21.56
CA LYS A 265 7.33 7.62 -20.35
C LYS A 265 7.30 8.92 -19.55
N THR A 266 7.27 8.82 -18.22
CA THR A 266 7.28 10.00 -17.33
C THR A 266 8.45 10.96 -17.59
N LYS A 267 9.62 10.45 -17.98
CA LYS A 267 10.80 11.28 -18.30
C LYS A 267 10.65 12.08 -19.60
N ASP A 268 9.66 11.74 -20.41
CA ASP A 268 9.40 12.39 -21.69
C ASP A 268 8.30 13.45 -21.56
N ILE A 269 7.83 13.77 -20.35
CA ILE A 269 6.87 14.86 -20.13
C ILE A 269 7.53 16.18 -20.59
N PRO A 270 6.91 16.89 -21.57
CA PRO A 270 7.46 18.14 -22.08
C PRO A 270 7.30 19.29 -21.09
N LEU A 271 8.31 20.15 -21.01
CA LEU A 271 8.35 21.32 -20.14
C LEU A 271 7.59 22.53 -20.71
N ASP A 272 7.20 22.51 -21.99
CA ASP A 272 6.63 23.64 -22.73
C ASP A 272 5.20 23.38 -23.23
N TYR A 273 4.58 22.26 -22.84
CA TYR A 273 3.21 21.92 -23.23
C TYR A 273 2.21 22.21 -22.11
N ASN A 274 1.27 23.13 -22.36
CA ASN A 274 0.27 23.57 -21.38
C ASN A 274 -1.07 22.78 -21.43
N GLY A 275 -1.22 21.86 -22.38
CA GLY A 275 -2.41 21.02 -22.54
C GLY A 275 -2.43 19.80 -21.62
N VAL A 276 -3.48 18.97 -21.77
CA VAL A 276 -3.60 17.71 -21.02
C VAL A 276 -2.69 16.64 -21.65
N MET A 277 -2.07 15.83 -20.79
CA MET A 277 -1.14 14.77 -21.18
C MET A 277 -1.55 13.45 -20.57
N GLY A 278 -1.60 12.38 -21.36
CA GLY A 278 -1.73 11.02 -20.86
C GLY A 278 -0.37 10.41 -20.56
N VAL A 279 -0.12 10.10 -19.29
CA VAL A 279 1.14 9.53 -18.79
C VAL A 279 0.94 8.11 -18.25
N PRO A 280 2.00 7.28 -18.12
CA PRO A 280 1.90 5.97 -17.47
C PRO A 280 1.41 6.08 -16.02
N ILE A 281 0.68 5.08 -15.54
CA ILE A 281 0.18 5.04 -14.15
C ILE A 281 1.29 5.15 -13.09
N THR A 282 2.50 4.67 -13.41
CA THR A 282 3.69 4.77 -12.56
C THR A 282 4.13 6.22 -12.31
N PHE A 283 3.60 7.19 -13.05
CA PHE A 283 3.74 8.62 -12.77
C PHE A 283 3.29 8.99 -11.35
N LEU A 284 2.31 8.30 -10.77
CA LEU A 284 1.80 8.61 -9.43
C LEU A 284 2.87 8.57 -8.33
N HIS A 285 3.93 7.79 -8.52
CA HIS A 285 5.07 7.75 -7.59
C HIS A 285 5.93 9.01 -7.62
N LYS A 286 5.85 9.78 -8.70
CA LYS A 286 6.55 11.06 -8.90
C LYS A 286 5.59 12.25 -8.93
N PHE A 287 4.35 12.03 -8.51
CA PHE A 287 3.31 13.04 -8.57
C PHE A 287 3.54 14.08 -7.46
N ASN A 288 3.90 15.28 -7.88
CA ASN A 288 3.86 16.46 -7.03
C ASN A 288 2.54 17.23 -7.30
N PRO A 289 1.65 17.40 -6.30
CA PRO A 289 0.39 18.15 -6.44
C PRO A 289 0.58 19.65 -6.72
N GLU A 290 1.72 20.25 -6.39
CA GLU A 290 2.04 21.64 -6.72
C GLU A 290 2.53 21.80 -8.17
N GLN A 291 3.07 20.75 -8.77
CA GLN A 291 3.57 20.77 -10.15
C GLN A 291 2.49 20.31 -11.15
N PHE A 292 1.70 19.31 -10.79
CA PHE A 292 0.72 18.69 -11.69
C PHE A 292 -0.68 18.63 -11.09
N GLU A 293 -1.66 18.59 -11.98
CA GLU A 293 -3.06 18.29 -11.68
C GLU A 293 -3.41 16.91 -12.25
N LEU A 294 -4.08 16.06 -11.46
CA LEU A 294 -4.66 14.82 -11.94
C LEU A 294 -6.07 15.08 -12.49
N ILE A 295 -6.30 14.78 -13.76
CA ILE A 295 -7.56 15.12 -14.45
C ILE A 295 -8.52 13.93 -14.45
N LYS A 296 -8.09 12.81 -15.05
CA LYS A 296 -8.92 11.62 -15.26
C LYS A 296 -8.06 10.37 -15.41
N PHE A 297 -8.63 9.21 -15.12
CA PHE A 297 -7.98 7.93 -15.35
C PHE A 297 -8.57 7.22 -16.56
N ARG A 298 -7.71 6.79 -17.50
CA ARG A 298 -7.96 5.84 -18.61
C ARG A 298 -8.99 6.22 -19.67
N LYS A 299 -9.99 7.05 -19.35
CA LYS A 299 -11.20 7.24 -20.15
C LYS A 299 -11.16 8.53 -20.97
N GLY A 300 -11.63 8.44 -22.21
CA GLY A 300 -11.91 9.57 -23.10
C GLY A 300 -13.15 10.37 -22.67
N VAL A 301 -13.54 11.34 -23.49
CA VAL A 301 -14.79 12.11 -23.29
C VAL A 301 -16.04 11.26 -23.53
N ASP A 302 -15.89 10.18 -24.28
CA ASP A 302 -16.94 9.21 -24.62
C ASP A 302 -17.05 8.04 -23.61
N GLU A 303 -16.35 8.13 -22.47
CA GLU A 303 -16.24 7.09 -21.44
C GLU A 303 -15.65 5.74 -21.93
N LYS A 304 -15.16 5.69 -23.18
CA LYS A 304 -14.34 4.58 -23.67
C LYS A 304 -12.90 4.77 -23.25
N ASP A 305 -12.11 3.71 -23.36
CA ASP A 305 -10.68 3.81 -23.10
C ASP A 305 -10.05 4.77 -24.11
N LEU A 306 -9.06 5.53 -23.66
CA LEU A 306 -8.28 6.41 -24.52
C LEU A 306 -7.73 5.60 -25.71
N SER A 307 -7.82 6.15 -26.92
CA SER A 307 -7.29 5.50 -28.13
C SER A 307 -6.39 6.43 -28.92
N ILE A 308 -5.44 5.83 -29.63
CA ILE A 308 -4.55 6.50 -30.57
C ILE A 308 -4.61 5.70 -31.86
N ASN A 309 -5.08 6.31 -32.95
CA ASN A 309 -5.27 5.64 -34.24
C ASN A 309 -6.11 4.36 -34.10
N GLY A 310 -7.18 4.41 -33.29
CA GLY A 310 -8.09 3.30 -33.02
C GLY A 310 -7.54 2.21 -32.09
N LYS A 311 -6.33 2.35 -31.54
CA LYS A 311 -5.73 1.39 -30.61
C LYS A 311 -5.71 1.94 -29.18
N CYS A 312 -6.12 1.11 -28.23
CA CYS A 312 -6.03 1.45 -26.80
C CYS A 312 -4.58 1.24 -26.31
N PRO A 313 -3.86 2.28 -25.85
CA PRO A 313 -2.61 2.08 -25.16
C PRO A 313 -2.86 1.45 -23.79
N TYR A 314 -1.80 0.98 -23.14
CA TYR A 314 -1.87 0.59 -21.73
C TYR A 314 -2.35 1.77 -20.88
N PHE A 315 -3.05 1.50 -19.76
CA PHE A 315 -3.77 2.50 -18.98
C PHE A 315 -2.94 3.76 -18.69
N ARG A 316 -3.56 4.92 -18.99
CA ARG A 316 -2.98 6.26 -18.85
C ARG A 316 -3.71 7.06 -17.79
N ILE A 317 -2.97 7.93 -17.10
CA ILE A 317 -3.54 8.99 -16.28
C ILE A 317 -3.42 10.28 -17.07
N LEU A 318 -4.52 11.02 -17.17
CA LEU A 318 -4.52 12.37 -17.74
C LEU A 318 -4.07 13.36 -16.67
N ILE A 319 -3.05 14.14 -16.99
CA ILE A 319 -2.46 15.15 -16.11
C ILE A 319 -2.33 16.49 -16.84
N LYS A 320 -2.20 17.56 -16.07
CA LYS A 320 -1.86 18.90 -16.58
C LYS A 320 -0.75 19.52 -15.75
N ASN A 321 0.22 20.19 -16.37
CA ASN A 321 1.24 20.93 -15.64
C ASN A 321 0.66 22.27 -15.17
N LYS A 322 0.73 22.55 -13.87
CA LYS A 322 0.16 23.76 -13.23
C LYS A 322 1.04 24.99 -13.38
N ARG A 323 2.34 24.80 -13.64
CA ARG A 323 3.35 25.87 -13.59
C ARG A 323 3.65 26.50 -14.95
N LEU A 324 3.12 25.93 -16.01
CA LEU A 324 3.13 26.52 -17.34
C LEU A 324 1.96 27.49 -17.44
N GLN A 325 2.14 28.67 -16.84
CA GLN A 325 1.26 29.79 -17.09
C GLN A 325 1.60 30.38 -18.48
N LYS A 326 0.55 30.85 -19.17
CA LYS A 326 0.57 31.32 -20.55
C LYS A 326 1.48 32.51 -20.77
#